data_AF-A0A497KK56-F1
#
_entry.id   AF-A0A497KK56-F1
#
_cell.length_a   1.000
_cell.length_b   1.000
_cell.length_c   1.000
_cell.angle_alpha   90.00
_cell.angle_beta   90.00
_cell.angle_gamma   90.00
#
_symmetry.space_group_name_H-M   'P 1'
#
loop_
_entity.id
_entity.type
_entity.pdbx_description
1 polymer ?
#
loop_
_entity_poly.entity_id
_entity_poly.type
_entity_poly.pdbx_seq_one_letter_code
_entity_poly.pdbx_strand_id
1 'polypeptide(L)'
;MKGISVFEVLKKPSIAYHSPLEEAWYNAIEEFMKKLDQYKGYVNPSDVTDPQAGDWCINDEGVWVYDGTTWQQIKEELPIGIMCFWADDTSNLPSGWIVCDGNNGTPDVRDKFIIGASSSYSLLSTGGANSKTHSHDSFTIDSNITCTQTLSYYALITGGTGTGVQGSDKVCSDMNHTHSIASNNSYTSNTPPPYRALYVIKYTGG
;
A
#
# COMPACT_ATOMS: atom_id res chain seq x y z
N MET A 1 -39.54 16.56 38.58
CA MET A 1 -40.06 15.25 39.02
C MET A 1 -39.01 14.64 39.93
N LYS A 2 -39.35 14.29 41.18
CA LYS A 2 -38.40 13.60 42.07
C LYS A 2 -38.21 12.18 41.53
N GLY A 3 -36.97 11.79 41.25
CA GLY A 3 -36.65 10.44 40.80
C GLY A 3 -36.97 9.44 41.91
N ILE A 4 -37.80 8.45 41.61
CA ILE A 4 -38.02 7.28 42.48
C ILE A 4 -36.73 6.46 42.43
N SER A 5 -36.16 6.16 43.60
CA SER A 5 -34.94 5.33 43.65
C SER A 5 -35.30 3.87 43.30
N VAL A 6 -34.37 3.14 42.67
CA VAL A 6 -34.54 1.71 42.36
C VAL A 6 -34.96 0.91 43.61
N PHE A 7 -34.45 1.29 44.79
CA PHE A 7 -34.84 0.65 46.07
C PHE A 7 -36.33 0.84 46.44
N GLU A 8 -36.97 1.91 46.00
CA GLU A 8 -38.40 2.14 46.23
C GLU A 8 -39.28 1.32 45.29
N VAL A 9 -38.82 1.03 44.08
CA VAL A 9 -39.50 0.13 43.13
C VAL A 9 -39.39 -1.33 43.58
N LEU A 10 -38.33 -1.68 44.32
CA LEU A 10 -37.97 -3.06 44.69
C LEU A 10 -38.44 -3.51 46.09
N LYS A 11 -39.44 -2.87 46.70
CA LYS A 11 -40.05 -3.41 47.93
C LYS A 11 -40.68 -4.78 47.64
N LYS A 12 -39.97 -5.85 48.00
CA LYS A 12 -40.42 -7.25 47.85
C LYS A 12 -41.75 -7.45 48.59
N PRO A 13 -42.85 -7.84 47.92
CA PRO A 13 -43.99 -8.40 48.64
C PRO A 13 -43.57 -9.75 49.24
N SER A 14 -43.77 -9.96 50.54
CA SER A 14 -43.51 -11.26 51.16
C SER A 14 -44.63 -12.23 50.75
N ILE A 15 -44.39 -13.06 49.74
CA ILE A 15 -45.30 -14.14 49.34
C ILE A 15 -44.64 -15.48 49.67
N ALA A 16 -45.36 -16.35 50.37
CA ALA A 16 -44.88 -17.67 50.77
C ALA A 16 -44.86 -18.64 49.56
N TYR A 17 -43.79 -19.43 49.45
CA TYR A 17 -43.49 -20.39 48.39
C TYR A 17 -44.66 -21.33 48.03
N HIS A 18 -45.08 -21.37 46.76
CA HIS A 18 -45.83 -22.49 46.22
C HIS A 18 -45.60 -22.69 44.69
N SER A 19 -44.77 -23.68 44.32
CA SER A 19 -44.69 -24.37 43.00
C SER A 19 -43.36 -24.24 42.22
N PRO A 20 -42.99 -25.24 41.40
CA PRO A 20 -41.75 -25.27 40.62
C PRO A 20 -41.59 -24.15 39.57
N LEU A 21 -42.70 -23.55 39.11
CA LEU A 21 -42.67 -22.44 38.15
C LEU A 21 -42.20 -21.12 38.81
N GLU A 22 -42.36 -20.99 40.13
CA GLU A 22 -41.86 -19.84 40.89
C GLU A 22 -40.35 -19.91 41.09
N GLU A 23 -39.78 -21.11 41.23
CA GLU A 23 -38.33 -21.29 41.45
C GLU A 23 -37.50 -20.82 40.25
N ALA A 24 -37.95 -21.11 39.03
CA ALA A 24 -37.30 -20.64 37.81
C ALA A 24 -37.36 -19.10 37.68
N TRP A 25 -38.51 -18.50 38.04
CA TRP A 25 -38.69 -17.05 38.03
C TRP A 25 -37.84 -16.34 39.09
N TYR A 26 -37.77 -16.88 40.32
CA TYR A 26 -36.91 -16.36 41.37
C TYR A 26 -35.44 -16.42 40.98
N ASN A 27 -34.98 -17.56 40.43
CA ASN A 27 -33.60 -17.70 39.97
C ASN A 27 -33.26 -16.71 38.84
N ALA A 28 -34.19 -16.47 37.91
CA ALA A 28 -33.98 -15.48 36.86
C ALA A 28 -33.87 -14.05 37.39
N ILE A 29 -34.68 -13.68 38.39
CA ILE A 29 -34.62 -12.36 39.04
C ILE A 29 -33.32 -12.22 39.84
N GLU A 30 -32.93 -13.23 40.61
CA GLU A 30 -31.66 -13.24 41.36
C GLU A 30 -30.45 -13.08 40.42
N GLU A 31 -30.43 -13.81 39.30
CA GLU A 31 -29.39 -13.67 38.28
C GLU A 31 -29.38 -12.28 37.61
N PHE A 32 -30.55 -11.69 37.36
CA PHE A 32 -30.65 -10.33 36.85
C PHE A 32 -30.13 -9.30 37.86
N MET A 33 -30.49 -9.45 39.14
CA MET A 33 -30.03 -8.57 40.22
C MET A 33 -28.51 -8.67 40.42
N LYS A 34 -27.93 -9.88 40.36
CA LYS A 34 -26.46 -10.05 40.38
C LYS A 34 -25.76 -9.30 39.25
N LYS A 35 -26.30 -9.32 38.04
CA LYS A 35 -25.75 -8.57 36.89
C LYS A 35 -25.89 -7.06 37.05
N LEU A 36 -26.97 -6.61 37.67
CA LEU A 36 -27.21 -5.21 37.99
C LEU A 36 -26.29 -4.70 39.11
N ASP A 37 -26.03 -5.52 40.13
CA ASP A 37 -25.10 -5.18 41.23
C ASP A 37 -23.66 -4.97 40.73
N GLN A 38 -23.28 -5.66 39.65
CA GLN A 38 -22.01 -5.47 38.97
C GLN A 38 -21.95 -4.12 38.21
N TYR A 39 -23.08 -3.51 37.85
CA TYR A 39 -23.08 -2.21 37.17
C TYR A 39 -23.01 -1.05 38.16
N LYS A 40 -22.03 -0.16 38.00
CA LYS A 40 -21.84 1.02 38.87
C LYS A 40 -22.41 2.32 38.31
N GLY A 41 -23.05 2.26 37.15
CA GLY A 41 -23.68 3.44 36.55
C GLY A 41 -22.79 4.17 35.54
N TYR A 42 -23.28 5.35 35.19
CA TYR A 42 -22.55 6.27 34.32
C TYR A 42 -21.62 7.15 35.18
N VAL A 43 -20.44 6.63 35.51
CA VAL A 43 -19.48 7.21 36.47
C VAL A 43 -18.05 6.94 35.99
N ASN A 44 -17.09 7.79 36.38
CA ASN A 44 -15.69 7.50 36.08
C ASN A 44 -15.15 6.42 37.03
N PRO A 45 -14.19 5.59 36.59
CA PRO A 45 -13.51 4.62 37.43
C PRO A 45 -13.00 5.14 38.77
N SER A 46 -12.50 6.39 38.79
CA SER A 46 -11.98 7.06 39.99
C SER A 46 -13.04 7.37 41.04
N ASP A 47 -14.31 7.43 40.63
CA ASP A 47 -15.42 7.83 41.49
C ASP A 47 -16.02 6.62 42.24
N VAL A 48 -15.66 5.39 41.84
CA VAL A 48 -16.13 4.16 42.49
C VAL A 48 -15.25 3.84 43.70
N THR A 49 -15.80 4.06 44.89
CA THR A 49 -15.17 3.67 46.15
C THR A 49 -15.41 2.18 46.43
N ASP A 50 -14.33 1.41 46.62
CA ASP A 50 -14.35 -0.06 46.89
C ASP A 50 -14.90 -0.93 45.73
N PRO A 51 -14.27 -0.88 44.54
CA PRO A 51 -14.68 -1.72 43.42
C PRO A 51 -14.34 -3.21 43.69
N GLN A 52 -15.25 -4.09 43.28
CA GLN A 52 -15.10 -5.54 43.34
C GLN A 52 -14.83 -6.09 41.93
N ALA A 53 -14.11 -7.21 41.85
CA ALA A 53 -13.80 -7.83 40.56
C ALA A 53 -15.08 -8.14 39.77
N GLY A 54 -15.12 -7.71 38.51
CA GLY A 54 -16.29 -7.84 37.63
C GLY A 54 -17.26 -6.66 37.68
N ASP A 55 -17.03 -5.68 38.55
CA ASP A 55 -17.76 -4.42 38.49
C ASP A 55 -17.47 -3.70 37.17
N TRP A 56 -18.49 -3.06 36.60
CA TRP A 56 -18.39 -2.33 35.34
C TRP A 56 -19.07 -0.98 35.42
N CYS A 57 -18.50 0.02 34.75
CA CYS A 57 -19.08 1.35 34.63
C CYS A 57 -18.95 1.87 33.19
N ILE A 58 -19.71 2.90 32.86
CA ILE A 58 -19.67 3.54 31.55
C ILE A 58 -19.46 5.03 31.75
N ASN A 59 -18.68 5.67 30.89
CA ASN A 59 -18.57 7.13 30.81
C ASN A 59 -18.49 7.56 29.34
N ASP A 60 -18.18 8.84 29.08
CA ASP A 60 -18.00 9.36 27.72
C ASP A 60 -16.80 8.71 26.98
N GLU A 61 -15.86 8.12 27.72
CA GLU A 61 -14.65 7.50 27.17
C GLU A 61 -14.88 6.04 26.78
N GLY A 62 -15.82 5.33 27.42
CA GLY A 62 -16.20 3.98 27.05
C GLY A 62 -16.72 3.12 28.20
N VAL A 63 -16.62 1.80 28.03
CA VAL A 63 -16.98 0.80 29.03
C VAL A 63 -15.73 0.38 29.80
N TRP A 64 -15.82 0.32 31.12
CA TRP A 64 -14.74 -0.07 32.00
C TRP A 64 -15.14 -1.27 32.84
N VAL A 65 -14.19 -2.16 33.14
CA VAL A 65 -14.39 -3.33 34.01
C VAL A 65 -13.25 -3.40 35.03
N TYR A 66 -13.57 -3.64 36.30
CA TYR A 66 -12.58 -3.82 37.35
C TYR A 66 -12.10 -5.27 37.39
N ASP A 67 -10.79 -5.49 37.26
CA ASP A 67 -10.19 -6.83 37.25
C ASP A 67 -9.92 -7.42 38.65
N GLY A 68 -10.22 -6.66 39.71
CA GLY A 68 -9.90 -6.99 41.11
C GLY A 68 -8.69 -6.23 41.65
N THR A 69 -7.95 -5.52 40.79
CA THR A 69 -6.85 -4.63 41.17
C THR A 69 -6.99 -3.25 40.54
N THR A 70 -7.35 -3.18 39.26
CA THR A 70 -7.44 -1.93 38.50
C THR A 70 -8.61 -1.95 37.54
N TRP A 71 -9.04 -0.75 37.12
CA TRP A 71 -10.05 -0.58 36.09
C TRP A 71 -9.41 -0.71 34.71
N GLN A 72 -9.97 -1.61 33.89
CA GLN A 72 -9.59 -1.83 32.51
C GLN A 72 -10.65 -1.26 31.59
N GLN A 73 -10.26 -0.40 30.66
CA GLN A 73 -11.16 0.04 29.60
C GLN A 73 -11.31 -1.09 28.59
N ILE A 74 -12.55 -1.48 28.28
CA ILE A 74 -12.81 -2.33 27.12
C ILE A 74 -12.72 -1.44 25.88
N LYS A 75 -11.52 -1.34 25.31
CA LYS A 75 -11.34 -0.79 23.96
C LYS A 75 -11.10 -1.92 22.98
N GLU A 76 -11.70 -1.83 21.79
CA GLU A 76 -11.26 -2.65 20.66
C GLU A 76 -9.85 -2.20 20.27
N GLU A 77 -8.83 -2.94 20.68
CA GLU A 77 -7.47 -2.67 20.23
C GLU A 77 -7.31 -3.07 18.78
N LEU A 78 -6.78 -2.17 17.96
CA LEU A 78 -6.30 -2.55 16.64
C LEU A 78 -5.13 -3.55 16.80
N PRO A 79 -5.10 -4.67 16.07
CA PRO A 79 -3.95 -5.55 16.07
C PRO A 79 -2.65 -4.79 15.76
N ILE A 80 -1.62 -5.04 16.57
CA ILE A 80 -0.27 -4.51 16.33
C ILE A 80 0.21 -4.98 14.96
N GLY A 81 0.72 -4.05 14.16
CA GLY A 81 1.20 -4.31 12.81
C GLY A 81 0.22 -3.98 11.70
N ILE A 82 -1.02 -3.57 12.00
CA ILE A 82 -1.90 -2.97 11.00
C ILE A 82 -1.21 -1.75 10.38
N MET A 83 -1.31 -1.66 9.06
CA MET A 83 -0.81 -0.53 8.28
C MET A 83 -1.97 0.17 7.58
N CYS A 84 -1.95 1.51 7.55
CA CYS A 84 -2.94 2.31 6.84
C CYS A 84 -2.30 3.54 6.19
N PHE A 85 -3.07 4.23 5.36
CA PHE A 85 -2.66 5.48 4.73
C PHE A 85 -3.02 6.68 5.63
N TRP A 86 -2.11 7.63 5.72
CA TRP A 86 -2.23 8.86 6.50
C TRP A 86 -2.03 10.08 5.61
N ALA A 87 -2.97 11.02 5.70
CA ALA A 87 -3.08 12.17 4.79
C ALA A 87 -2.70 13.51 5.42
N ASP A 88 -2.25 13.53 6.67
CA ASP A 88 -1.87 14.74 7.40
C ASP A 88 -0.36 14.73 7.76
N ASP A 89 0.11 15.77 8.45
CA ASP A 89 1.49 15.87 8.90
C ASP A 89 1.86 14.73 9.87
N THR A 90 3.14 14.34 9.83
CA THR A 90 3.73 13.36 10.74
C THR A 90 3.75 13.82 12.20
N SER A 91 3.66 15.12 12.48
CA SER A 91 3.53 15.66 13.84
C SER A 91 2.17 15.36 14.48
N ASN A 92 1.15 15.08 13.66
CA ASN A 92 -0.22 14.84 14.11
C ASN A 92 -0.57 13.34 14.18
N LEU A 93 0.45 12.47 14.20
CA LEU A 93 0.21 11.04 14.30
C LEU A 93 -0.50 10.70 15.61
N PRO A 94 -1.59 9.91 15.56
CA PRO A 94 -2.21 9.43 16.78
C PRO A 94 -1.24 8.57 17.59
N SER A 95 -1.44 8.54 18.92
CA SER A 95 -0.63 7.68 19.80
C SER A 95 -0.67 6.23 19.33
N GLY A 96 0.49 5.57 19.41
CA GLY A 96 0.67 4.19 18.97
C GLY A 96 0.83 4.00 17.46
N TRP A 97 0.98 5.07 16.67
CA TRP A 97 1.28 5.00 15.23
C TRP A 97 2.65 5.56 14.92
N ILE A 98 3.35 4.92 13.98
CA ILE A 98 4.64 5.37 13.47
C ILE A 98 4.68 5.31 11.94
N VAL A 99 5.45 6.20 11.32
CA VAL A 99 5.66 6.21 9.86
C VAL A 99 6.48 4.99 9.45
N CYS A 100 6.14 4.40 8.31
CA CYS A 100 6.87 3.29 7.71
C CYS A 100 8.04 3.80 6.86
N ASP A 101 9.11 4.20 7.53
CA ASP A 101 10.31 4.83 6.95
C ASP A 101 11.59 3.98 7.07
N GLY A 102 11.48 2.75 7.60
CA GLY A 102 12.62 1.87 7.86
C GLY A 102 13.17 1.94 9.28
N ASN A 103 12.75 2.94 10.07
CA ASN A 103 13.14 3.07 11.46
C ASN A 103 12.18 2.31 12.38
N ASN A 104 12.60 2.10 13.63
CA ASN A 104 11.77 1.49 14.69
C ASN A 104 11.14 0.13 14.30
N GLY A 105 11.85 -0.66 13.47
CA GLY A 105 11.36 -1.97 13.01
C GLY A 105 10.19 -1.89 12.01
N THR A 106 9.98 -0.74 11.37
CA THR A 106 9.04 -0.60 10.24
C THR A 106 9.73 -0.94 8.91
N PRO A 107 8.97 -1.43 7.91
CA PRO A 107 9.48 -1.48 6.56
C PRO A 107 9.57 -0.07 5.95
N ASP A 108 10.59 0.19 5.14
CA ASP A 108 10.67 1.43 4.36
C ASP A 108 9.84 1.31 3.08
N VAL A 109 8.67 1.96 3.07
CA VAL A 109 7.72 1.95 1.95
C VAL A 109 7.59 3.30 1.25
N ARG A 110 8.47 4.25 1.56
CA ARG A 110 8.51 5.56 0.89
C ARG A 110 8.86 5.38 -0.58
N ASP A 111 8.23 6.17 -1.44
CA ASP A 111 8.39 6.13 -2.91
C ASP A 111 8.14 4.74 -3.54
N LYS A 112 7.36 3.89 -2.87
CA LYS A 112 7.03 2.54 -3.35
C LYS A 112 5.52 2.38 -3.52
N PHE A 113 5.15 1.68 -4.59
CA PHE A 113 3.80 1.18 -4.75
C PHE A 113 3.63 -0.15 -3.99
N ILE A 114 2.54 -0.29 -3.25
CA ILE A 114 2.30 -1.49 -2.44
C ILE A 114 1.68 -2.59 -3.30
N ILE A 115 2.30 -3.77 -3.25
CA ILE A 115 1.82 -5.00 -3.90
C ILE A 115 1.58 -6.04 -2.81
N GLY A 116 0.46 -6.76 -2.89
CA GLY A 116 0.15 -7.84 -1.96
C GLY A 116 1.17 -8.97 -2.06
N ALA A 117 1.69 -9.41 -0.90
CA ALA A 117 2.63 -10.53 -0.85
C ALA A 117 1.96 -11.82 -1.38
N SER A 118 2.71 -12.58 -2.17
CA SER A 118 2.26 -13.81 -2.82
C SER A 118 3.47 -14.70 -3.15
N SER A 119 3.27 -15.83 -3.83
CA SER A 119 4.37 -16.65 -4.34
C SER A 119 5.26 -15.91 -5.34
N SER A 120 4.71 -14.94 -6.08
CA SER A 120 5.45 -14.13 -7.05
C SER A 120 6.18 -12.94 -6.42
N TYR A 121 5.71 -12.47 -5.27
CA TYR A 121 6.27 -11.33 -4.54
C TYR A 121 6.38 -11.69 -3.07
N SER A 122 7.58 -12.08 -2.63
CA SER A 122 7.81 -12.43 -1.23
C SER A 122 7.58 -11.22 -0.31
N LEU A 123 7.27 -11.51 0.95
CA LEU A 123 7.04 -10.50 1.98
C LEU A 123 8.20 -9.50 2.02
N LEU A 124 7.88 -8.21 1.93
CA LEU A 124 8.83 -7.08 1.93
C LEU A 124 9.84 -7.06 0.77
N SER A 125 9.64 -7.87 -0.27
CA SER A 125 10.44 -7.73 -1.50
C SER A 125 10.21 -6.37 -2.17
N THR A 126 11.27 -5.84 -2.79
CA THR A 126 11.23 -4.56 -3.50
C THR A 126 11.64 -4.76 -4.95
N GLY A 127 11.11 -3.94 -5.85
CA GLY A 127 11.47 -3.94 -7.26
C GLY A 127 10.86 -2.76 -7.99
N GLY A 128 10.94 -2.79 -9.32
CA GLY A 128 10.55 -1.66 -10.16
C GLY A 128 11.64 -0.61 -10.27
N ALA A 129 11.39 0.39 -11.11
CA ALA A 129 12.28 1.52 -11.32
C ALA A 129 11.44 2.76 -11.64
N ASN A 130 11.89 3.92 -11.16
CA ASN A 130 11.21 5.20 -11.43
C ASN A 130 11.35 5.62 -12.90
N SER A 131 12.38 5.12 -13.59
CA SER A 131 12.59 5.32 -15.02
C SER A 131 13.02 4.01 -15.68
N LYS A 132 12.65 3.84 -16.95
CA LYS A 132 13.08 2.70 -17.76
C LYS A 132 13.66 3.19 -19.07
N THR A 133 14.88 2.76 -19.35
CA THR A 133 15.52 2.99 -20.64
C THR A 133 15.20 1.81 -21.54
N HIS A 134 14.65 2.10 -22.72
CA HIS A 134 14.44 1.10 -23.76
C HIS A 134 15.48 1.33 -24.85
N SER A 135 16.28 0.31 -25.12
CA SER A 135 17.23 0.28 -26.23
C SER A 135 16.67 -0.64 -27.31
N HIS A 136 16.79 -0.21 -28.56
CA HIS A 136 16.44 -1.01 -29.73
C HIS A 136 17.71 -1.35 -30.49
N ASP A 137 17.87 -2.61 -30.87
CA ASP A 137 18.95 -3.01 -31.77
C ASP A 137 18.66 -2.46 -33.17
N SER A 138 19.62 -1.74 -33.76
CA SER A 138 19.52 -1.27 -35.13
C SER A 138 19.85 -2.42 -36.11
N PHE A 139 18.94 -2.72 -37.03
CA PHE A 139 19.24 -3.61 -38.15
C PHE A 139 20.07 -2.88 -39.20
N THR A 140 21.27 -3.37 -39.51
CA THR A 140 22.09 -2.85 -40.60
C THR A 140 21.63 -3.47 -41.92
N ILE A 141 21.04 -2.68 -42.81
CA ILE A 141 20.80 -3.11 -44.20
C ILE A 141 22.11 -2.91 -44.98
N ASP A 142 22.82 -3.99 -45.26
CA ASP A 142 23.96 -3.98 -46.20
C ASP A 142 23.43 -4.11 -47.63
N SER A 143 22.75 -3.09 -48.14
CA SER A 143 22.30 -3.07 -49.54
C SER A 143 23.43 -2.58 -50.43
N ASN A 144 24.34 -3.49 -50.79
CA ASN A 144 25.27 -3.32 -51.90
C ASN A 144 24.48 -3.22 -53.22
N ILE A 145 23.89 -2.06 -53.53
CA ILE A 145 23.28 -1.79 -54.83
C ILE A 145 24.40 -1.38 -55.78
N THR A 146 25.00 -2.36 -56.45
CA THR A 146 25.96 -2.10 -57.54
C THR A 146 25.20 -1.62 -58.78
N CYS A 147 25.40 -0.36 -59.16
CA CYS A 147 24.97 0.15 -60.46
C CYS A 147 26.09 -0.07 -61.48
N THR A 148 25.96 -1.07 -62.36
CA THR A 148 26.83 -1.21 -63.53
C THR A 148 26.16 -0.56 -64.72
N GLN A 149 26.66 0.58 -65.17
CA GLN A 149 26.34 1.11 -66.51
C GLN A 149 27.62 1.25 -67.33
N THR A 150 27.64 0.56 -68.47
CA THR A 150 28.69 0.66 -69.49
C THR A 150 28.27 1.69 -70.53
N LEU A 151 28.99 2.81 -70.64
CA LEU A 151 28.84 3.77 -71.73
C LEU A 151 30.01 3.61 -72.70
N SER A 152 29.74 2.99 -73.84
CA SER A 152 30.72 2.83 -74.92
C SER A 152 30.71 4.06 -75.82
N TYR A 153 31.76 4.88 -75.77
CA TYR A 153 31.99 5.97 -76.73
C TYR A 153 33.08 5.54 -77.72
N TYR A 154 32.75 5.51 -79.02
CA TYR A 154 33.70 5.23 -80.09
C TYR A 154 34.06 6.55 -80.79
N ALA A 155 35.31 6.97 -80.70
CA ALA A 155 35.84 8.07 -81.52
C ALA A 155 36.90 7.54 -82.49
N LEU A 156 36.72 7.85 -83.77
CA LEU A 156 37.69 7.55 -84.81
C LEU A 156 38.73 8.68 -84.83
N ILE A 157 39.97 8.41 -84.41
CA ILE A 157 41.06 9.38 -84.56
C ILE A 157 41.87 9.00 -85.79
N THR A 158 41.82 9.85 -86.81
CA THR A 158 42.61 9.69 -88.03
C THR A 158 43.86 10.56 -87.95
N GLY A 159 44.98 9.97 -87.58
CA GLY A 159 46.29 10.63 -87.59
C GLY A 159 47.46 9.65 -87.53
N GLY A 160 48.14 9.43 -88.65
CA GLY A 160 49.47 8.80 -88.74
C GLY A 160 49.51 7.26 -88.79
N THR A 161 49.68 6.71 -90.00
CA THR A 161 50.14 5.35 -90.37
C THR A 161 49.78 4.15 -89.46
N GLY A 162 48.58 4.15 -88.88
CA GLY A 162 48.01 2.99 -88.20
C GLY A 162 46.56 3.24 -87.79
N THR A 163 45.67 2.31 -88.11
CA THR A 163 44.30 2.28 -87.57
C THR A 163 44.33 1.55 -86.23
N GLY A 164 44.30 2.29 -85.13
CA GLY A 164 44.18 1.73 -83.78
C GLY A 164 42.91 2.24 -83.11
N VAL A 165 42.11 1.34 -82.55
CA VAL A 165 41.03 1.72 -81.63
C VAL A 165 41.66 1.95 -80.26
N GLN A 166 41.71 3.19 -79.80
CA GLN A 166 42.07 3.49 -78.42
C GLN A 166 40.79 3.50 -77.57
N GLY A 167 40.46 2.35 -76.97
CA GLY A 167 39.44 2.30 -75.93
C GLY A 167 40.04 2.80 -74.62
N SER A 168 39.59 3.95 -74.12
CA SER A 168 39.83 4.30 -72.72
C SER A 168 38.64 3.82 -71.90
N ASP A 169 38.79 2.67 -71.23
CA ASP A 169 37.86 2.25 -70.18
C ASP A 169 37.98 3.24 -69.03
N LYS A 170 37.13 4.26 -69.02
CA LYS A 170 36.90 5.06 -67.82
C LYS A 170 36.01 4.24 -66.90
N VAL A 171 36.61 3.26 -66.23
CA VAL A 171 35.99 2.64 -65.06
C VAL A 171 35.80 3.77 -64.06
N CYS A 172 34.56 4.09 -63.71
CA CYS A 172 34.26 4.89 -62.52
C CYS A 172 34.64 4.05 -61.28
N SER A 173 35.94 3.91 -61.05
CA SER A 173 36.49 3.19 -59.91
C SER A 173 36.36 3.97 -58.60
N ASP A 174 35.91 5.23 -58.66
CA ASP A 174 35.94 6.17 -57.53
C ASP A 174 34.56 6.57 -56.98
N MET A 175 33.53 5.72 -57.05
CA MET A 175 32.24 6.05 -56.42
C MET A 175 31.60 4.95 -55.58
N ASN A 176 32.34 3.88 -55.26
CA ASN A 176 31.93 3.01 -54.16
C ASN A 176 32.31 3.66 -52.84
N HIS A 177 31.34 4.31 -52.20
CA HIS A 177 31.39 4.60 -50.78
C HIS A 177 30.16 4.01 -50.13
N THR A 178 30.34 3.55 -48.90
CA THR A 178 29.24 3.02 -48.09
C THR A 178 28.73 4.13 -47.17
N HIS A 179 27.42 4.19 -46.99
CA HIS A 179 26.81 4.98 -45.92
C HIS A 179 26.41 4.05 -44.80
N SER A 180 27.03 4.19 -43.63
CA SER A 180 26.51 3.58 -42.41
C SER A 180 25.48 4.54 -41.80
N ILE A 181 24.20 4.22 -41.90
CA ILE A 181 23.16 4.90 -41.12
C ILE A 181 23.01 4.13 -39.82
N ALA A 182 23.63 4.62 -38.75
CA ALA A 182 23.41 4.13 -37.40
C ALA A 182 22.39 5.03 -36.70
N SER A 183 21.16 4.55 -36.49
CA SER A 183 20.19 5.24 -35.63
C SER A 183 20.28 4.66 -34.23
N ASN A 184 21.13 5.26 -33.39
CA ASN A 184 21.17 4.98 -31.95
C ASN A 184 20.09 5.80 -31.24
N ASN A 185 18.85 5.32 -31.27
CA ASN A 185 17.77 5.98 -30.56
C ASN A 185 17.55 5.32 -29.20
N SER A 186 18.17 5.89 -28.17
CA SER A 186 17.90 5.56 -26.78
C SER A 186 16.79 6.48 -26.27
N TYR A 187 15.64 5.91 -25.94
CA TYR A 187 14.53 6.65 -25.35
C TYR A 187 14.38 6.26 -23.89
N THR A 188 14.38 7.27 -23.02
CA THR A 188 14.01 7.13 -21.62
C THR A 188 12.60 7.65 -21.45
N SER A 189 11.66 6.82 -21.00
CA SER A 189 10.36 7.30 -20.54
C SER A 189 10.40 7.44 -19.02
N ASN A 190 10.01 8.62 -18.54
CA ASN A 190 9.93 8.95 -17.12
C ASN A 190 8.55 9.55 -16.81
N THR A 191 7.50 8.76 -17.05
CA THR A 191 6.12 9.20 -16.86
C THR A 191 5.37 8.18 -16.01
N PRO A 192 5.65 8.13 -14.69
CA PRO A 192 4.71 7.49 -13.78
C PRO A 192 3.33 8.14 -13.94
N PRO A 193 2.23 7.39 -13.84
CA PRO A 193 0.89 7.96 -13.86
C PRO A 193 0.72 9.07 -12.81
N PRO A 194 -0.20 10.04 -12.99
CA PRO A 194 -0.51 11.02 -11.95
C PRO A 194 -0.84 10.34 -10.62
N TYR A 195 -0.22 10.78 -9.53
CA TYR A 195 -0.40 10.20 -8.19
C TYR A 195 -0.55 11.28 -7.12
N ARG A 196 -1.12 10.89 -5.97
CA ARG A 196 -1.11 11.68 -4.73
C ARG A 196 -0.39 10.85 -3.67
N ALA A 197 0.67 11.41 -3.09
CA ALA A 197 1.42 10.74 -2.03
C ALA A 197 0.68 10.87 -0.69
N LEU A 198 0.63 9.76 0.04
CA LEU A 198 0.16 9.67 1.42
C LEU A 198 1.24 8.96 2.23
N TYR A 199 1.33 9.24 3.51
CA TYR A 199 2.18 8.46 4.41
C TYR A 199 1.56 7.08 4.61
N VAL A 200 2.41 6.07 4.80
CA VAL A 200 1.98 4.78 5.31
C VAL A 200 2.42 4.69 6.75
N ILE A 201 1.49 4.40 7.64
CA ILE A 201 1.73 4.34 9.09
C ILE A 201 1.40 2.95 9.60
N LYS A 202 2.13 2.48 10.61
CA LYS A 202 1.97 1.18 11.26
C LYS A 202 1.56 1.40 12.71
N TYR A 203 0.55 0.66 13.16
CA TYR A 203 0.17 0.63 14.57
C TYR A 203 1.14 -0.25 15.36
N THR A 204 1.73 0.30 16.42
CA THR A 204 2.70 -0.37 17.31
C THR A 204 2.14 -0.69 18.69
N GLY A 205 0.89 -0.33 18.96
CA GLY A 205 0.35 -0.33 20.32
C GLY A 205 0.70 0.97 21.05
N GLY A 206 -0.10 1.31 22.05
CA GLY A 206 0.07 2.46 22.92
C GLY A 206 -0.09 2.06 24.37
#